data_AF-A0A3E0P253-F1
#
_entry.id   AF-A0A3E0P253-F1
#
_cell.length_a   1.000
_cell.length_b   1.000
_cell.length_c   1.000
_cell.angle_alpha   90.00
_cell.angle_beta   90.00
_cell.angle_gamma   90.00
#
_symmetry.space_group_name_H-M   'P 1'
#
loop_
_entity.id
_entity.type
_entity.pdbx_description
1 polymer ?
#
loop_
_entity_poly.entity_id
_entity_poly.type
_entity_poly.pdbx_seq_one_letter_code
_entity_poly.pdbx_strand_id
1 'polypeptide(L)'
;MAPDDPKARAWIRENFEFCAHNHQLAGRLLRQFGLEGGSLTAVVPEWVDITQLVSYRQGSVPPSDLRQYSPGTSPKDELTNFVVDHLRTAPNSAAVCEHSSTARQTLQIWTWSPPPEALDFGNDDVYFLLTPDNAGPDTIRDALGDSLGHWGIAVCTSYKRTTANPDRDRFIDEIVSNTKHILMPAFDDDGYLIWSVGAGAAT
;
A
#
# COMPACT_ATOMS: atom_id res chain seq x y z
N MET A 1 11.68 13.68 -8.97
CA MET A 1 12.33 12.56 -9.68
C MET A 1 11.86 12.56 -11.13
N ALA A 2 12.70 12.15 -12.07
CA ALA A 2 12.29 12.04 -13.48
C ALA A 2 11.27 10.87 -13.63
N PRO A 3 10.25 10.98 -14.50
CA PRO A 3 9.18 9.98 -14.65
C PRO A 3 9.62 8.57 -15.09
N ASP A 4 10.89 8.40 -15.50
CA ASP A 4 11.42 7.18 -16.12
C ASP A 4 12.73 6.71 -15.46
N ASP A 5 12.87 6.78 -14.13
CA ASP A 5 14.07 6.26 -13.45
C ASP A 5 14.09 4.71 -13.49
N PRO A 6 15.00 4.06 -14.24
CA PRO A 6 15.06 2.61 -14.35
C PRO A 6 15.38 1.91 -13.02
N LYS A 7 16.05 2.61 -12.10
CA LYS A 7 16.37 2.07 -10.77
C LYS A 7 15.14 2.03 -9.88
N ALA A 8 14.32 3.08 -9.90
CA ALA A 8 13.04 3.09 -9.18
C ALA A 8 12.15 1.92 -9.63
N ARG A 9 12.12 1.64 -10.94
CA ARG A 9 11.39 0.49 -11.50
C ARG A 9 11.97 -0.86 -11.08
N ALA A 10 13.29 -1.02 -11.15
CA ALA A 10 13.94 -2.24 -10.65
C ALA A 10 13.64 -2.48 -9.16
N TRP A 11 13.53 -1.40 -8.38
CA TRP A 11 13.26 -1.50 -6.96
C TRP A 11 11.81 -1.86 -6.63
N ILE A 12 10.85 -1.25 -7.33
CA ILE A 12 9.43 -1.66 -7.26
C ILE A 12 9.30 -3.14 -7.58
N ARG A 13 10.02 -3.61 -8.61
CA ARG A 13 10.06 -5.02 -8.96
C ARG A 13 10.55 -5.88 -7.81
N GLU A 14 11.69 -5.54 -7.22
CA GLU A 14 12.27 -6.31 -6.11
C GLU A 14 11.32 -6.37 -4.91
N ASN A 15 10.72 -5.24 -4.53
CA ASN A 15 9.68 -5.21 -3.49
C ASN A 15 8.50 -6.11 -3.87
N PHE A 16 7.97 -5.97 -5.08
CA PHE A 16 6.87 -6.81 -5.54
C PHE A 16 7.20 -8.29 -5.57
N GLU A 17 8.39 -8.67 -6.03
CA GLU A 17 8.83 -10.06 -6.08
C GLU A 17 8.98 -10.64 -4.68
N PHE A 18 9.44 -9.82 -3.72
CA PHE A 18 9.51 -10.22 -2.32
C PHE A 18 8.13 -10.36 -1.69
N CYS A 19 7.24 -9.37 -1.84
CA CYS A 19 5.85 -9.42 -1.36
C CYS A 19 5.10 -10.59 -2.01
N ALA A 20 5.21 -10.75 -3.34
CA ALA A 20 4.50 -11.77 -4.11
C ALA A 20 4.92 -13.21 -3.80
N HIS A 21 6.06 -13.42 -3.11
CA HIS A 21 6.53 -14.76 -2.78
C HIS A 21 5.51 -15.54 -1.94
N ASN A 22 4.74 -14.85 -1.09
CA ASN A 22 3.78 -15.46 -0.16
C ASN A 22 2.35 -14.94 -0.31
N HIS A 23 2.09 -14.02 -1.24
CA HIS A 23 0.86 -13.23 -1.27
C HIS A 23 0.23 -13.14 -2.65
N GLN A 24 -1.07 -13.45 -2.74
CA GLN A 24 -1.75 -13.56 -4.04
C GLN A 24 -2.01 -12.22 -4.72
N LEU A 25 -2.34 -11.16 -3.97
CA LEU A 25 -2.64 -9.85 -4.55
C LEU A 25 -1.38 -9.26 -5.16
N ALA A 26 -0.27 -9.21 -4.42
CA ALA A 26 1.02 -8.74 -4.92
C ALA A 26 1.44 -9.48 -6.20
N GLY A 27 1.30 -10.82 -6.23
CA GLY A 27 1.62 -11.63 -7.40
C GLY A 27 0.75 -11.34 -8.63
N ARG A 28 -0.55 -11.06 -8.46
CA ARG A 28 -1.45 -10.71 -9.58
C ARG A 28 -1.21 -9.29 -10.09
N LEU A 29 -0.99 -8.33 -9.18
CA LEU A 29 -0.63 -6.95 -9.53
C LEU A 29 0.66 -6.90 -10.37
N LEU A 30 1.71 -7.63 -9.96
CA LEU A 30 2.96 -7.72 -10.70
C LEU A 30 2.75 -8.30 -12.12
N ARG A 31 1.91 -9.32 -12.26
CA ARG A 31 1.58 -9.90 -13.57
C ARG A 31 0.79 -8.96 -14.46
N GLN A 32 -0.17 -8.22 -13.90
CA GLN A 32 -1.05 -7.34 -14.68
C GLN A 32 -0.34 -6.07 -15.14
N PHE A 33 0.33 -5.37 -14.23
CA PHE A 33 0.90 -4.06 -14.54
C PHE A 33 2.36 -4.14 -15.03
N GLY A 34 3.02 -5.29 -14.85
CA GLY A 34 4.46 -5.39 -15.09
C GLY A 34 5.21 -4.33 -14.28
N LEU A 35 6.15 -3.64 -14.94
CA LEU A 35 6.79 -2.41 -14.42
C LEU A 35 6.65 -1.26 -15.42
N GLU A 36 5.78 -1.43 -16.41
CA GLU A 36 5.72 -0.55 -17.57
C GLU A 36 4.56 0.44 -17.42
N GLY A 37 4.90 1.71 -17.26
CA GLY A 37 3.95 2.81 -17.21
C GLY A 37 3.48 3.22 -15.80
N GLY A 38 2.74 4.33 -15.77
CA GLY A 38 2.31 4.97 -14.52
C GLY A 38 3.35 5.94 -13.94
N SER A 39 2.94 6.66 -12.89
CA SER A 39 3.79 7.62 -12.19
C SER A 39 4.15 7.14 -10.79
N LEU A 40 5.37 7.44 -10.37
CA LEU A 40 5.91 7.05 -9.07
C LEU A 40 6.12 8.28 -8.20
N THR A 41 5.49 8.27 -7.04
CA THR A 41 5.66 9.27 -6.00
C THR A 41 6.30 8.59 -4.80
N ALA A 42 7.42 9.13 -4.33
CA ALA A 42 8.02 8.73 -3.06
C ALA A 42 7.63 9.75 -2.00
N VAL A 43 7.09 9.25 -0.88
CA VAL A 43 6.83 10.01 0.33
C VAL A 43 7.97 9.67 1.28
N VAL A 44 8.88 10.62 1.49
CA VAL A 44 10.08 10.41 2.31
C VAL A 44 10.11 11.44 3.45
N PRO A 45 10.68 11.09 4.61
CA PRO A 45 10.93 12.05 5.67
C PRO A 45 11.75 13.26 5.23
N GLU A 46 11.54 14.42 5.87
CA GLU A 46 12.30 15.65 5.57
C GLU A 46 13.81 15.52 5.81
N TRP A 47 14.23 14.63 6.73
CA TRP A 47 15.64 14.41 7.03
C TRP A 47 16.37 13.53 6.01
N VAL A 48 15.64 12.91 5.08
CA VAL A 48 16.21 12.09 4.02
C VAL A 48 16.90 12.98 2.99
N ASP A 49 18.20 12.78 2.82
CA ASP A 49 18.95 13.43 1.74
C ASP A 49 18.72 12.69 0.42
N ILE A 50 17.73 13.15 -0.34
CA ILE A 50 17.36 12.59 -1.65
C ILE A 50 18.58 12.52 -2.60
N THR A 51 19.57 13.41 -2.46
CA THR A 51 20.75 13.39 -3.33
C THR A 51 21.64 12.16 -3.07
N GLN A 52 21.63 11.63 -1.84
CA GLN A 52 22.33 10.38 -1.50
C GLN A 52 21.57 9.16 -2.03
N LEU A 53 20.24 9.26 -2.13
CA LEU A 53 19.36 8.20 -2.63
C LEU A 53 19.44 7.98 -4.13
N VAL A 54 19.89 8.97 -4.91
CA VAL A 54 20.10 8.84 -6.37
C VAL A 54 20.99 7.64 -6.73
N SER A 55 21.87 7.24 -5.81
CA SER A 55 22.76 6.10 -5.98
C SER A 55 22.16 4.75 -5.55
N TYR A 56 21.13 4.74 -4.68
CA TYR A 56 20.60 3.57 -3.97
C TYR A 56 21.67 2.71 -3.24
N ARG A 57 22.86 3.27 -2.99
CA ARG A 57 23.98 2.57 -2.32
C ARG A 57 24.05 2.85 -0.82
N GLN A 58 23.33 3.86 -0.37
CA GLN A 58 23.38 4.37 0.99
C GLN A 58 21.96 4.58 1.47
N GLY A 59 21.64 4.05 2.66
CA GLY A 59 20.45 4.45 3.39
C GLY A 59 20.70 5.77 4.11
N SER A 60 19.65 6.56 4.31
CA SER A 60 19.72 7.70 5.22
C SER A 60 19.46 7.20 6.64
N VAL A 61 20.31 7.57 7.59
CA VAL A 61 20.10 7.22 9.01
C VAL A 61 19.28 8.35 9.64
N PRO A 62 18.14 8.05 10.28
CA PRO A 62 17.35 9.06 10.96
C PRO A 62 18.21 9.76 12.02
N PRO A 63 18.17 11.10 12.11
CA PRO A 63 18.91 11.83 13.14
C PRO A 63 18.51 11.36 14.53
N SER A 64 19.50 11.26 15.44
CA SER A 64 19.30 10.72 16.78
C SER A 64 18.28 11.49 17.63
N ASP A 65 18.02 12.74 17.26
CA ASP A 65 17.11 13.71 17.88
C ASP A 65 15.73 13.82 17.19
N LEU A 66 15.57 13.30 15.97
CA LEU A 66 14.35 13.47 15.14
C LEU A 66 13.33 12.32 15.26
N ARG A 67 13.29 11.59 16.38
CA ARG A 67 12.32 10.48 16.55
C ARG A 67 10.85 10.92 16.63
N GLN A 68 10.56 12.21 16.57
CA GLN A 68 9.19 12.72 16.65
C GLN A 68 8.93 13.69 15.49
N TYR A 69 8.16 13.20 14.52
CA TYR A 69 7.47 14.06 13.58
C TYR A 69 6.52 15.00 14.32
N SER A 70 6.32 16.19 13.77
CA SER A 70 5.19 17.00 14.21
C SER A 70 3.89 16.23 13.92
N PRO A 71 2.84 16.36 14.75
CA PRO A 71 1.58 15.67 14.47
C PRO A 71 1.07 15.98 13.06
N GLY A 72 0.82 14.94 12.26
CA GLY A 72 0.31 15.08 10.90
C GLY A 72 1.37 15.30 9.82
N THR A 73 2.67 15.25 10.16
CA THR A 73 3.78 15.46 9.21
C THR A 73 4.65 14.23 9.00
N SER A 74 4.25 13.07 9.53
CA SER A 74 4.97 11.83 9.24
C SER A 74 4.67 11.33 7.82
N PRO A 75 5.57 10.58 7.16
CA PRO A 75 5.27 9.94 5.89
C PRO A 75 3.99 9.08 5.94
N LYS A 76 3.73 8.47 7.10
CA LYS A 76 2.52 7.68 7.35
C LYS A 76 1.26 8.54 7.35
N ASP A 77 1.33 9.75 7.91
CA ASP A 77 0.21 10.71 7.88
C ASP A 77 -0.07 11.18 6.45
N GLU A 78 0.98 11.47 5.67
CA GLU A 78 0.84 11.83 4.25
C GLU A 78 0.21 10.70 3.42
N LEU A 79 0.67 9.45 3.61
CA LEU A 79 0.06 8.29 2.95
C LEU A 79 -1.40 8.10 3.38
N THR A 80 -1.69 8.27 4.66
CA THR A 80 -3.06 8.19 5.19
C THR A 80 -3.96 9.24 4.53
N ASN A 81 -3.50 10.49 4.44
CA ASN A 81 -4.23 11.57 3.79
C ASN A 81 -4.47 11.28 2.31
N PHE A 82 -3.47 10.71 1.61
CA PHE A 82 -3.63 10.29 0.23
C PHE A 82 -4.77 9.26 0.06
N VAL A 83 -4.83 8.24 0.94
CA VAL A 83 -5.90 7.23 0.90
C VAL A 83 -7.25 7.84 1.27
N VAL A 84 -7.31 8.70 2.29
CA VAL A 84 -8.54 9.44 2.65
C VAL A 84 -9.05 10.25 1.46
N ASP A 85 -8.17 10.96 0.76
CA ASP A 85 -8.54 11.76 -0.40
C ASP A 85 -9.02 10.90 -1.56
N HIS A 86 -8.36 9.76 -1.82
CA HIS A 86 -8.83 8.79 -2.80
C HIS A 86 -10.24 8.31 -2.47
N LEU A 87 -10.48 7.89 -1.23
CA LEU A 87 -11.78 7.39 -0.77
C LEU A 87 -12.88 8.44 -0.85
N ARG A 88 -12.55 9.70 -0.59
CA ARG A 88 -13.50 10.82 -0.63
C ARG A 88 -13.88 11.21 -2.07
N THR A 89 -12.95 11.13 -3.00
CA THR A 89 -13.11 11.73 -4.34
C THR A 89 -13.59 10.75 -5.41
N ALA A 90 -13.46 9.44 -5.19
CA ALA A 90 -13.86 8.41 -6.15
C ALA A 90 -15.11 7.64 -5.68
N PRO A 91 -16.21 7.63 -6.45
CA PRO A 91 -17.38 6.82 -6.09
C PRO A 91 -17.08 5.33 -6.21
N ASN A 92 -17.55 4.53 -5.25
CA ASN A 92 -17.24 3.10 -5.14
C ASN A 92 -15.72 2.82 -5.07
N SER A 93 -14.96 3.68 -4.40
CA SER A 93 -13.56 3.41 -4.11
C SER A 93 -13.39 2.53 -2.88
N ALA A 94 -12.32 1.76 -2.87
CA ALA A 94 -11.82 1.11 -1.68
C ALA A 94 -10.30 1.23 -1.60
N ALA A 95 -9.78 1.13 -0.39
CA ALA A 95 -8.39 0.76 -0.17
C ALA A 95 -8.36 -0.66 0.40
N VAL A 96 -7.56 -1.53 -0.23
CA VAL A 96 -7.39 -2.91 0.18
C VAL A 96 -5.98 -3.07 0.70
N CYS A 97 -5.85 -3.39 1.98
CA CYS A 97 -4.56 -3.65 2.60
C CYS A 97 -4.41 -5.17 2.76
N GLU A 98 -3.36 -5.73 2.16
CA GLU A 98 -3.04 -7.15 2.31
C GLU A 98 -2.26 -7.37 3.59
N HIS A 99 -2.63 -8.42 4.32
CA HIS A 99 -1.99 -8.81 5.55
C HIS A 99 -1.84 -10.33 5.63
N SER A 100 -0.76 -10.83 6.24
CA SER A 100 -0.66 -12.26 6.54
C SER A 100 -1.68 -12.69 7.61
N SER A 101 -2.26 -13.87 7.42
CA SER A 101 -3.16 -14.54 8.37
C SER A 101 -2.53 -14.74 9.76
N THR A 102 -1.23 -15.04 9.80
CA THR A 102 -0.45 -15.25 11.03
C THR A 102 -0.37 -13.95 11.82
N ALA A 103 -0.15 -12.83 11.14
CA ALA A 103 -0.11 -11.55 11.79
C ALA A 103 -1.49 -11.12 12.31
N ARG A 104 -2.60 -11.45 11.62
CA ARG A 104 -3.95 -11.24 12.17
C ARG A 104 -4.16 -11.93 13.52
N GLN A 105 -3.60 -13.12 13.71
CA GLN A 105 -3.70 -13.86 14.97
C GLN A 105 -2.85 -13.26 16.10
N THR A 106 -1.79 -12.52 15.75
CA THR A 106 -0.82 -11.98 16.73
C THR A 106 -0.91 -10.47 16.95
N LEU A 107 -1.63 -9.73 16.11
CA LEU A 107 -1.64 -8.26 16.11
C LEU A 107 -2.72 -7.63 16.99
N GLN A 108 -2.49 -6.36 17.33
CA GLN A 108 -3.40 -5.46 18.05
C GLN A 108 -4.69 -5.10 17.28
N ILE A 109 -4.98 -5.72 16.14
CA ILE A 109 -6.17 -5.45 15.28
C ILE A 109 -7.50 -5.56 16.07
N TRP A 110 -7.49 -6.27 17.20
CA TRP A 110 -8.60 -6.38 18.15
C TRP A 110 -8.91 -5.08 18.91
N THR A 111 -8.07 -4.05 18.82
CA THR A 111 -8.27 -2.73 19.46
C THR A 111 -8.97 -1.74 18.54
N TRP A 112 -9.10 -2.04 17.24
CA TRP A 112 -9.75 -1.16 16.28
C TRP A 112 -11.26 -1.08 16.57
N SER A 113 -11.81 0.14 16.59
CA SER A 113 -13.22 0.37 16.91
C SER A 113 -13.83 1.50 16.06
N PRO A 114 -14.77 1.19 15.14
CA PRO A 114 -15.08 -0.16 14.65
C PRO A 114 -13.91 -0.73 13.84
N PRO A 115 -13.69 -2.06 13.85
CA PRO A 115 -12.74 -2.67 12.93
C PRO A 115 -13.25 -2.51 11.49
N PRO A 116 -12.37 -2.31 10.51
CA PRO A 116 -12.74 -2.32 9.12
C PRO A 116 -13.18 -3.73 8.73
N GLU A 117 -13.86 -3.81 7.60
CA GLU A 117 -14.21 -5.10 7.03
C GLU A 117 -12.94 -5.89 6.70
N ALA A 118 -12.91 -7.17 7.05
CA ALA A 118 -11.79 -8.05 6.76
C ALA A 118 -12.28 -9.32 6.05
N LEU A 119 -11.72 -9.58 4.87
CA LEU A 119 -11.97 -10.80 4.11
C LEU A 119 -10.86 -11.79 4.39
N ASP A 120 -11.24 -12.92 4.98
CA ASP A 120 -10.35 -14.03 5.29
C ASP A 120 -10.72 -15.20 4.38
N PHE A 121 -9.76 -15.63 3.57
CA PHE A 121 -9.95 -16.73 2.63
C PHE A 121 -9.16 -18.00 3.04
N GLY A 122 -8.82 -18.13 4.33
CA GLY A 122 -8.05 -19.22 4.89
C GLY A 122 -6.67 -18.79 5.38
N ASN A 123 -5.85 -19.76 5.78
CA ASN A 123 -4.64 -19.59 6.60
C ASN A 123 -3.47 -18.80 5.96
N ASP A 124 -3.65 -18.07 4.86
CA ASP A 124 -2.52 -17.43 4.16
C ASP A 124 -2.66 -15.89 4.12
N ASP A 125 -3.79 -15.37 3.61
CA ASP A 125 -3.99 -13.93 3.39
C ASP A 125 -5.29 -13.41 4.00
N VAL A 126 -5.20 -12.23 4.61
CA VAL A 126 -6.33 -11.43 5.10
C VAL A 126 -6.31 -10.09 4.38
N TYR A 127 -7.46 -9.67 3.88
CA TYR A 127 -7.61 -8.39 3.18
C TYR A 127 -8.49 -7.45 4.00
N PHE A 128 -7.92 -6.33 4.44
CA PHE A 128 -8.70 -5.24 5.05
C PHE A 128 -9.28 -4.36 3.97
N LEU A 129 -10.61 -4.30 3.93
CA LEU A 129 -11.36 -3.48 2.98
C LEU A 129 -11.80 -2.18 3.66
N LEU A 130 -11.13 -1.10 3.28
CA LEU A 130 -11.39 0.26 3.73
C LEU A 130 -12.27 0.96 2.69
N THR A 131 -13.43 1.45 3.11
CA THR A 131 -14.37 2.19 2.28
C THR A 131 -14.75 3.50 2.97
N PRO A 132 -15.34 4.47 2.25
CA PRO A 132 -15.79 5.73 2.86
C PRO A 132 -16.80 5.52 4.00
N ASP A 133 -17.52 4.39 3.99
CA ASP A 133 -18.58 4.09 4.96
C ASP A 133 -18.06 3.41 6.23
N ASN A 134 -16.85 2.82 6.21
CA ASN A 134 -16.35 1.98 7.32
C ASN A 134 -14.99 2.40 7.89
N ALA A 135 -14.28 3.35 7.27
CA ALA A 135 -12.92 3.69 7.66
C ALA A 135 -12.72 5.20 7.83
N GLY A 136 -12.38 5.62 9.05
CA GLY A 136 -11.90 6.97 9.34
C GLY A 136 -10.37 7.08 9.16
N PRO A 137 -9.80 8.30 9.24
CA PRO A 137 -8.35 8.51 9.09
C PRO A 137 -7.49 7.65 10.03
N ASP A 138 -7.88 7.52 11.31
CA ASP A 138 -7.14 6.67 12.26
C ASP A 138 -7.19 5.19 11.85
N THR A 139 -8.35 4.66 11.46
CA THR A 139 -8.48 3.28 10.98
C THR A 139 -7.63 3.03 9.74
N ILE A 140 -7.60 3.99 8.81
CA ILE A 140 -6.78 3.91 7.59
C ILE A 140 -5.29 3.91 7.97
N ARG A 141 -4.87 4.82 8.85
CA ARG A 141 -3.49 4.91 9.32
C ARG A 141 -3.06 3.60 9.96
N ASP A 142 -3.89 3.02 10.82
CA ASP A 142 -3.55 1.82 11.56
C ASP A 142 -3.47 0.61 10.60
N ALA A 143 -4.43 0.48 9.68
CA ALA A 143 -4.43 -0.56 8.65
C ALA A 143 -3.21 -0.49 7.73
N LEU A 144 -2.81 0.72 7.30
CA LEU A 144 -1.61 0.92 6.50
C LEU A 144 -0.34 0.59 7.29
N GLY A 145 -0.27 0.95 8.57
CA GLY A 145 0.89 0.67 9.41
C GLY A 145 1.13 -0.82 9.62
N ASP A 146 0.07 -1.54 9.93
CA ASP A 146 0.15 -2.98 10.16
C ASP A 146 0.48 -3.72 8.85
N SER A 147 -0.19 -3.33 7.76
CA SER A 147 -0.04 -4.02 6.47
C SER A 147 1.30 -3.71 5.81
N LEU A 148 1.80 -2.47 5.85
CA LEU A 148 3.01 -2.08 5.12
C LEU A 148 4.31 -2.24 5.93
N GLY A 149 4.24 -2.68 7.20
CA GLY A 149 5.35 -2.61 8.16
C GLY A 149 6.68 -3.22 7.68
N HIS A 150 6.65 -4.41 7.08
CA HIS A 150 7.81 -4.99 6.41
C HIS A 150 7.33 -5.85 5.25
N TRP A 151 7.26 -5.28 4.04
CA TRP A 151 6.98 -6.01 2.79
C TRP A 151 5.51 -6.39 2.54
N GLY A 152 4.55 -5.60 3.00
CA GLY A 152 3.17 -5.73 2.53
C GLY A 152 2.83 -4.76 1.40
N ILE A 153 1.64 -4.95 0.85
CA ILE A 153 1.09 -4.11 -0.21
C ILE A 153 -0.30 -3.62 0.19
N ALA A 154 -0.60 -2.38 -0.19
CA ALA A 154 -1.97 -1.90 -0.18
C ALA A 154 -2.29 -1.30 -1.55
N VAL A 155 -3.56 -1.30 -1.92
CA VAL A 155 -4.01 -0.73 -3.19
C VAL A 155 -5.21 0.18 -2.99
N CYS A 156 -5.23 1.28 -3.73
CA CYS A 156 -6.42 2.08 -3.95
C CYS A 156 -7.07 1.62 -5.26
N THR A 157 -8.34 1.27 -5.22
CA THR A 157 -9.04 0.60 -6.32
C THR A 157 -10.50 1.04 -6.36
N SER A 158 -11.15 0.82 -7.51
CA SER A 158 -12.60 0.90 -7.57
C SER A 158 -13.19 -0.47 -7.23
N TYR A 159 -14.02 -0.54 -6.20
CA TYR A 159 -14.67 -1.76 -5.76
C TYR A 159 -16.09 -1.47 -5.31
N LYS A 160 -17.05 -2.21 -5.87
CA LYS A 160 -18.44 -2.18 -5.44
C LYS A 160 -18.81 -3.56 -4.92
N ARG A 161 -18.94 -3.67 -3.60
CA ARG A 161 -19.33 -4.94 -2.98
C ARG A 161 -20.68 -5.42 -3.51
N THR A 162 -20.68 -6.54 -4.22
CA THR A 162 -21.90 -7.18 -4.74
C THR A 162 -22.39 -8.33 -3.86
N THR A 163 -21.52 -8.92 -3.05
CA THR A 163 -21.81 -10.11 -2.24
C THR A 163 -21.10 -10.05 -0.89
N ALA A 164 -21.72 -10.63 0.15
CA ALA A 164 -21.14 -10.69 1.49
C ALA A 164 -19.86 -11.55 1.53
N ASN A 165 -19.88 -12.72 0.87
CA ASN A 165 -18.75 -13.63 0.79
C ASN A 165 -18.36 -13.81 -0.68
N PRO A 166 -17.53 -12.92 -1.24
CA PRO A 166 -17.07 -13.08 -2.60
C PRO A 166 -16.19 -14.34 -2.72
N ASP A 167 -16.13 -14.93 -3.90
CA ASP A 167 -15.09 -15.90 -4.24
C ASP A 167 -13.72 -15.21 -4.19
N ARG A 168 -12.71 -15.86 -3.60
CA ARG A 168 -11.38 -15.26 -3.41
C ARG A 168 -10.78 -14.79 -4.72
N ASP A 169 -10.74 -15.68 -5.71
CA ASP A 169 -10.01 -15.40 -6.95
C ASP A 169 -10.72 -14.31 -7.73
N ARG A 170 -12.05 -14.35 -7.77
CA ARG A 170 -12.86 -13.28 -8.37
C ARG A 170 -12.68 -11.94 -7.65
N PHE A 171 -12.64 -11.94 -6.33
CA PHE A 171 -12.39 -10.72 -5.55
C PHE A 171 -11.03 -10.12 -5.91
N ILE A 172 -9.96 -10.92 -5.82
CA ILE A 172 -8.61 -10.42 -6.11
C ILE A 172 -8.53 -9.93 -7.56
N ASP A 173 -9.08 -10.67 -8.54
CA ASP A 173 -9.08 -10.24 -9.94
C ASP A 173 -9.79 -8.90 -10.14
N GLU A 174 -10.91 -8.66 -9.46
CA GLU A 174 -11.62 -7.37 -9.51
C GLU A 174 -10.79 -6.24 -8.88
N ILE A 175 -10.15 -6.50 -7.73
CA ILE A 175 -9.26 -5.52 -7.08
C ILE A 175 -8.11 -5.15 -8.01
N VAL A 176 -7.45 -6.13 -8.61
CA VAL A 176 -6.30 -5.94 -9.51
C VAL A 176 -6.74 -5.21 -10.79
N SER A 177 -7.85 -5.60 -11.41
CA SER A 177 -8.34 -4.96 -12.64
C SER A 177 -8.68 -3.49 -12.45
N ASN A 178 -9.15 -3.11 -11.26
CA ASN A 178 -9.62 -1.76 -10.96
C ASN A 178 -8.60 -0.90 -10.20
N THR A 179 -7.42 -1.44 -9.90
CA THR A 179 -6.37 -0.76 -9.15
C THR A 179 -5.98 0.55 -9.84
N LYS A 180 -5.88 1.62 -9.05
CA LYS A 180 -5.45 2.96 -9.46
C LYS A 180 -4.10 3.33 -8.85
N HIS A 181 -3.91 2.95 -7.59
CA HIS A 181 -2.66 3.20 -6.88
C HIS A 181 -2.24 1.95 -6.13
N ILE A 182 -0.93 1.71 -6.14
CA ILE A 182 -0.28 0.66 -5.39
C ILE A 182 0.63 1.32 -4.37
N LEU A 183 0.51 0.92 -3.12
CA LEU A 183 1.20 1.48 -1.96
C LEU A 183 2.14 0.41 -1.40
N MET A 184 3.39 0.80 -1.12
CA MET A 184 4.43 -0.10 -0.59
C MET A 184 5.40 0.69 0.31
N PRO A 185 6.08 0.05 1.26
CA PRO A 185 7.11 0.72 2.07
C PRO A 185 8.27 1.25 1.20
N ALA A 186 8.93 2.33 1.65
CA ALA A 186 10.17 2.87 1.09
C ALA A 186 11.42 2.12 1.66
N PHE A 187 12.60 2.34 1.07
CA PHE A 187 13.87 1.67 1.45
C PHE A 187 14.42 2.10 2.83
N ASP A 188 13.92 3.19 3.41
CA ASP A 188 14.40 3.79 4.67
C ASP A 188 13.62 3.28 5.90
N ASP A 189 12.77 2.26 5.71
CA ASP A 189 11.86 1.70 6.72
C ASP A 189 10.85 2.70 7.31
N ASP A 190 10.78 3.94 6.79
CA ASP A 190 9.96 5.03 7.36
C ASP A 190 9.12 5.77 6.30
N GLY A 191 9.55 5.76 5.04
CA GLY A 191 8.82 6.31 3.90
C GLY A 191 7.92 5.31 3.20
N TYR A 192 7.25 5.79 2.14
CA TYR A 192 6.36 4.98 1.30
C TYR A 192 6.49 5.33 -0.18
N LEU A 193 6.19 4.38 -1.05
CA LEU A 193 5.93 4.63 -2.46
C LEU A 193 4.45 4.56 -2.78
N ILE A 194 4.03 5.45 -3.68
CA ILE A 194 2.74 5.44 -4.33
C ILE A 194 2.98 5.29 -5.83
N TRP A 195 2.64 4.13 -6.38
CA TRP A 195 2.64 3.89 -7.80
C TRP A 195 1.23 4.05 -8.37
N SER A 196 1.02 5.13 -9.12
CA SER A 196 -0.23 5.38 -9.82
C SER A 196 -0.18 4.70 -11.18
N VAL A 197 -0.92 3.61 -11.36
CA VAL A 197 -0.90 2.83 -12.59
C VAL A 197 -1.56 3.65 -13.72
N GLY A 198 -0.89 3.74 -14.86
CA GLY A 198 -1.42 4.43 -16.03
C GLY A 198 -2.66 3.70 -16.58
N ALA A 199 -3.55 4.42 -17.26
CA ALA A 199 -4.78 3.87 -17.84
C ALA A 199 -4.56 2.90 -19.03
N GLY A 200 -3.42 2.21 -19.12
CA GLY A 200 -2.94 1.59 -20.35
C GLY A 200 -2.20 0.26 -20.22
N ALA A 201 -2.52 -0.58 -19.24
CA ALA A 201 -1.97 -1.95 -19.14
C ALA A 201 -3.03 -3.03 -19.42
N ALA A 202 -3.89 -2.80 -20.40
CA ALA A 202 -4.74 -3.83 -20.98
C ALA A 202 -4.50 -3.85 -22.49
N THR A 203 -3.50 -4.64 -22.90
CA THR A 203 -3.33 -5.11 -24.28
C THR A 203 -3.24 -6.61 -24.27
#